data_AF-A0AAV0TYU2-F1
#
_entry.id   AF-A0AAV0TYU2-F1
#
_cell.length_a   1.000
_cell.length_b   1.000
_cell.length_c   1.000
_cell.angle_alpha   90.00
_cell.angle_beta   90.00
_cell.angle_gamma   90.00
#
_symmetry.space_group_name_H-M   'P 1'
#
loop_
_entity.id
_entity.type
_entity.pdbx_description
1 polymer ?
#
loop_
_entity_poly.entity_id
_entity_poly.type
_entity_poly.pdbx_seq_one_letter_code
_entity_poly.pdbx_strand_id
1 'polypeptide(L)'
;MRIVCALLVLSLPVVTPSTHVHGVAPSDQLKYETTEFSCVVGGKLTNLPINRVNDEYCDCDDGDDEPGTAACSHVLMSVFHCKNDGFLTAKIHTSRIHDGICDCCDGSDEEIDGKRPCRNTCSVAAEKFGKEAEQRLKVVKIGFEKRQTTVNGEIATYFGREKGLMMKMERELADLKLLKERVTVHKDREELREQKYRLEVARQKQVNIHDGEKTSRQGFLEAVEAVEFETLDAIQLADDDAPVTSAEDERALEILDSNRQTVKSLIELPDSTRISLADYLRMNHNEQARTKKRPPHTAEELPRDDFRGSLLNWGAGDRKRIGLHALRVIGVVVSPVRALVEMLLYSKRTLWSMLSIPEFAGPVVDKLPDFPPLSRSVWFRRLGGGIVFNSYRLATWGAQVVWDAPVYVYHYLFPTLDNEVKLPTAESLRTVLHEIESDIAKLEKDGNEKREMAEMDYGPDRAYFALKKNCIEKRVEKYQYKFCAFGEVKQDQTKLGKWDGWYGKEDKGLPSSGKVDYTRMRYSQGDKCYNGPKRSVLLHLECGERDEILSVDEPSTCVYEMAVRSPLACTAEVYAKAQEDVAFWTRKQLQ
;
A
#
# COMPACT_ATOMS: atom_id res chain seq x y z
N MET A 1 64.54 -86.82 28.83
CA MET A 1 63.48 -85.83 28.54
C MET A 1 63.90 -85.06 27.28
N ARG A 2 63.08 -85.14 26.22
CA ARG A 2 63.28 -84.41 24.96
C ARG A 2 62.73 -82.99 25.14
N ILE A 3 63.55 -81.97 24.90
CA ILE A 3 63.09 -80.58 24.77
C ILE A 3 63.13 -80.25 23.28
N VAL A 4 61.94 -80.12 22.70
CA VAL A 4 61.72 -79.78 21.29
C VAL A 4 61.98 -78.29 21.11
N CYS A 5 62.95 -77.96 20.25
CA CYS A 5 63.24 -76.59 19.84
C CYS A 5 62.26 -76.22 18.71
N ALA A 6 61.30 -75.34 19.00
CA ALA A 6 60.37 -74.82 18.02
C ALA A 6 61.03 -73.64 17.26
N LEU A 7 61.40 -73.88 16.00
CA LEU A 7 61.81 -72.85 15.06
C LEU A 7 60.56 -72.06 14.61
N LEU A 8 60.43 -70.85 15.13
CA LEU A 8 59.43 -69.86 14.74
C LEU A 8 59.91 -69.18 13.46
N VAL A 9 59.38 -69.61 12.31
CA VAL A 9 59.59 -68.96 11.01
C VAL A 9 58.72 -67.71 10.99
N LEU A 10 59.34 -66.54 11.18
CA LEU A 10 58.73 -65.24 10.90
C LEU A 10 58.61 -65.10 9.38
N SER A 11 57.40 -65.32 8.86
CA SER A 11 57.03 -64.94 7.50
C SER A 11 56.96 -63.41 7.43
N LEU A 12 57.94 -62.78 6.78
CA LEU A 12 57.82 -61.41 6.32
C LEU A 12 56.63 -61.33 5.35
N PRO A 13 55.69 -60.39 5.50
CA PRO A 13 54.68 -60.17 4.47
C PRO A 13 55.39 -59.73 3.19
N VAL A 14 55.19 -60.52 2.13
CA VAL A 14 55.55 -60.15 0.77
C VAL A 14 54.73 -58.91 0.43
N VAL A 15 55.39 -57.77 0.27
CA VAL A 15 54.81 -56.59 -0.37
C VAL A 15 54.66 -56.92 -1.85
N THR A 16 53.45 -57.28 -2.28
CA THR A 16 53.09 -57.33 -3.70
C THR A 16 53.12 -55.90 -4.25
N PRO A 17 53.77 -55.64 -5.41
CA PRO A 17 53.70 -54.32 -6.03
C PRO A 17 52.25 -54.03 -6.42
N SER A 18 51.67 -52.95 -5.91
CA SER A 18 50.38 -52.47 -6.38
C SER A 18 50.54 -51.99 -7.83
N THR A 19 49.89 -52.66 -8.77
CA THR A 19 49.86 -52.26 -10.18
C THR A 19 48.93 -51.06 -10.32
N HIS A 20 49.50 -49.86 -10.22
CA HIS A 20 48.76 -48.61 -10.41
C HIS A 20 48.35 -48.48 -11.89
N VAL A 21 47.06 -48.45 -12.18
CA VAL A 21 46.55 -48.35 -13.55
C VAL A 21 46.65 -46.91 -14.05
N HIS A 22 47.20 -46.72 -15.25
CA HIS A 22 47.32 -45.41 -15.87
C HIS A 22 45.94 -44.84 -16.25
N GLY A 23 45.76 -43.52 -16.07
CA GLY A 23 44.51 -42.83 -16.43
C GLY A 23 43.34 -43.00 -15.45
N VAL A 24 43.52 -43.70 -14.32
CA VAL A 24 42.47 -43.93 -13.31
C VAL A 24 42.64 -43.00 -12.11
N ALA A 25 41.51 -42.50 -11.58
CA ALA A 25 41.50 -41.67 -10.38
C ALA A 25 41.92 -42.46 -9.12
N PRO A 26 42.59 -41.85 -8.13
CA PRO A 26 43.03 -42.56 -6.92
C PRO A 26 41.92 -43.27 -6.14
N SER A 27 40.69 -42.76 -6.17
CA SER A 27 39.52 -43.41 -5.54
C SER A 27 39.11 -44.70 -6.25
N ASP A 28 39.36 -44.76 -7.56
CA ASP A 28 38.84 -45.78 -8.45
C ASP A 28 39.91 -46.84 -8.75
N GLN A 29 41.15 -46.64 -8.29
CA GLN A 29 42.25 -47.60 -8.43
C GLN A 29 41.93 -48.96 -7.80
N LEU A 30 41.22 -48.96 -6.67
CA LEU A 30 40.77 -50.18 -5.98
C LEU A 30 39.93 -51.11 -6.88
N LYS A 31 39.27 -50.56 -7.91
CA LYS A 31 38.48 -51.33 -8.90
C LYS A 31 39.37 -52.22 -9.77
N TYR A 32 40.65 -51.88 -9.91
CA TYR A 32 41.61 -52.54 -10.81
C TYR A 32 42.73 -53.29 -10.07
N GLU A 33 42.70 -53.33 -8.73
CA GLU A 33 43.71 -54.05 -7.94
C GLU A 33 43.54 -55.58 -7.97
N THR A 34 42.39 -56.09 -8.42
CA THR A 34 42.07 -57.52 -8.51
C THR A 34 42.53 -58.15 -9.83
N THR A 35 42.70 -59.47 -9.83
CA THR A 35 43.12 -60.23 -11.03
C THR A 35 42.08 -60.21 -12.15
N GLU A 36 40.82 -59.97 -11.80
CA GLU A 36 39.69 -59.83 -12.71
C GLU A 36 38.99 -58.49 -12.46
N PHE A 37 38.52 -57.85 -13.52
CA PHE A 37 37.86 -56.56 -13.57
C PHE A 37 36.45 -56.72 -14.17
N SER A 38 35.41 -56.17 -13.54
CA SER A 38 34.02 -56.29 -14.02
C SER A 38 33.58 -55.09 -14.83
N CYS A 39 33.11 -55.29 -16.06
CA CYS A 39 32.52 -54.24 -16.91
C CYS A 39 31.32 -54.74 -17.71
N VAL A 40 30.62 -53.82 -18.39
CA VAL A 40 29.47 -54.15 -19.25
C VAL A 40 29.93 -54.45 -20.66
N VAL A 41 29.56 -55.62 -21.19
CA VAL A 41 29.82 -56.03 -22.58
C VAL A 41 28.51 -56.53 -23.20
N GLY A 42 28.06 -55.90 -24.27
CA GLY A 42 26.78 -56.20 -24.91
C GLY A 42 25.58 -56.06 -23.96
N GLY A 43 25.63 -55.09 -23.04
CA GLY A 43 24.59 -54.83 -22.03
C GLY A 43 24.56 -55.83 -20.86
N LYS A 44 25.58 -56.68 -20.67
CA LYS A 44 25.69 -57.62 -19.53
C LYS A 44 26.98 -57.40 -18.75
N LEU A 45 26.89 -57.50 -17.43
CA LEU A 45 28.07 -57.45 -16.56
C LEU A 45 28.91 -58.72 -16.73
N THR A 46 30.17 -58.55 -17.15
CA THR A 46 31.14 -59.61 -17.41
C THR A 46 32.45 -59.32 -16.70
N ASN A 47 33.10 -60.37 -16.18
CA ASN A 47 34.44 -60.27 -15.58
C ASN A 47 35.50 -60.52 -16.66
N LEU A 48 36.34 -59.53 -16.91
CA LEU A 48 37.49 -59.58 -17.82
C LEU A 48 38.78 -59.76 -17.01
N PRO A 49 39.80 -60.41 -17.57
CA PRO A 49 41.12 -60.48 -16.93
C PRO A 49 41.80 -59.10 -16.98
N ILE A 50 42.58 -58.76 -15.95
CA ILE A 50 43.26 -57.45 -15.84
C ILE A 50 44.18 -57.10 -17.03
N ASN A 51 44.66 -58.11 -17.77
CA ASN A 51 45.49 -57.90 -18.97
C ASN A 51 44.75 -57.25 -20.15
N ARG A 52 43.42 -57.13 -20.08
CA ARG A 52 42.59 -56.40 -21.04
C ARG A 52 42.43 -54.91 -20.70
N VAL A 53 43.03 -54.47 -19.59
CA VAL A 53 42.98 -53.06 -19.21
C VAL A 53 44.16 -52.34 -19.87
N ASN A 54 43.88 -51.26 -20.59
CA ASN A 54 44.87 -50.50 -21.36
C ASN A 54 45.61 -51.35 -22.40
N ASP A 55 44.90 -52.21 -23.15
CA ASP A 55 45.47 -53.10 -24.17
C ASP A 55 45.29 -52.59 -25.61
N GLU A 56 44.90 -51.31 -25.74
CA GLU A 56 44.60 -50.62 -27.01
C GLU A 56 43.38 -51.20 -27.74
N TYR A 57 42.48 -51.90 -27.04
CA TYR A 57 41.28 -52.47 -27.61
C TYR A 57 40.07 -52.22 -26.72
N CYS A 58 39.02 -51.61 -27.29
CA CYS A 58 37.80 -51.33 -26.54
C CYS A 58 36.92 -52.59 -26.43
N ASP A 59 37.07 -53.32 -25.32
CA ASP A 59 36.31 -54.49 -24.92
C ASP A 59 34.99 -54.14 -24.20
N CYS A 60 34.93 -53.05 -23.42
CA CYS A 60 33.74 -52.69 -22.63
C CYS A 60 32.86 -51.62 -23.28
N ASP A 61 31.54 -51.77 -23.16
CA ASP A 61 30.55 -50.82 -23.70
C ASP A 61 30.66 -49.42 -23.06
N ASP A 62 31.03 -49.38 -21.77
CA ASP A 62 31.20 -48.14 -20.99
C ASP A 62 32.61 -47.52 -21.15
N GLY A 63 33.55 -48.26 -21.74
CA GLY A 63 34.94 -47.86 -21.93
C GLY A 63 35.82 -47.85 -20.68
N ASP A 64 35.41 -48.53 -19.61
CA ASP A 64 36.15 -48.60 -18.35
C ASP A 64 37.45 -49.44 -18.42
N ASP A 65 37.60 -50.26 -19.45
CA ASP A 65 38.78 -51.06 -19.78
C ASP A 65 39.94 -50.23 -20.33
N GLU A 66 39.64 -49.08 -20.95
CA GLU A 66 40.63 -48.22 -21.59
C GLU A 66 40.71 -46.83 -20.92
N PRO A 67 40.97 -46.74 -19.61
CA PRO A 67 41.09 -45.45 -18.93
C PRO A 67 42.39 -44.71 -19.29
N GLY A 68 43.39 -45.41 -19.83
CA GLY A 68 44.75 -44.92 -20.10
C GLY A 68 45.14 -44.90 -21.58
N THR A 69 44.27 -45.32 -22.50
CA THR A 69 44.50 -45.26 -23.96
C THR A 69 43.28 -44.68 -24.70
N ALA A 70 43.46 -44.30 -25.97
CA ALA A 70 42.39 -43.74 -26.81
C ALA A 70 41.47 -44.79 -27.46
N ALA A 71 41.61 -46.09 -27.15
CA ALA A 71 40.90 -47.16 -27.85
C ALA A 71 39.37 -47.08 -27.71
N CYS A 72 38.86 -46.60 -26.57
CA CYS A 72 37.43 -46.36 -26.34
C CYS A 72 36.95 -44.93 -26.69
N SER A 73 37.67 -44.20 -27.55
CA SER A 73 37.33 -42.82 -27.95
C SER A 73 35.96 -42.63 -28.63
N HIS A 74 35.33 -43.70 -29.09
CA HIS A 74 33.96 -43.66 -29.63
C HIS A 74 32.88 -43.60 -28.53
N VAL A 75 33.25 -43.90 -27.27
CA VAL A 75 32.37 -43.89 -26.10
C VAL A 75 32.44 -42.53 -25.41
N LEU A 76 31.32 -41.80 -25.41
CA LEU A 76 31.22 -40.45 -24.84
C LEU A 76 31.51 -40.35 -23.33
N MET A 77 31.38 -41.46 -22.61
CA MET A 77 31.56 -41.52 -21.15
C MET A 77 32.98 -41.91 -20.74
N SER A 78 33.84 -42.29 -21.69
CA SER A 78 35.22 -42.68 -21.42
C SER A 78 36.06 -41.45 -21.05
N VAL A 79 36.73 -41.50 -19.91
CA VAL A 79 37.47 -40.36 -19.35
C VAL A 79 38.83 -40.80 -18.81
N PHE A 80 39.85 -40.01 -19.13
CA PHE A 80 41.20 -40.11 -18.61
C PHE A 80 41.38 -39.17 -17.42
N HIS A 81 41.99 -39.66 -16.35
CA HIS A 81 42.33 -38.86 -15.17
C HIS A 81 43.75 -38.29 -15.23
N CYS A 82 43.86 -36.97 -15.43
CA CYS A 82 45.12 -36.26 -15.22
C CYS A 82 45.34 -36.05 -13.72
N LYS A 83 46.44 -36.57 -13.17
CA LYS A 83 46.80 -36.41 -11.76
C LYS A 83 47.18 -34.96 -11.44
N ASN A 84 47.91 -34.30 -12.36
CA ASN A 84 48.31 -32.90 -12.28
C ASN A 84 48.90 -32.53 -10.91
N ASP A 85 49.98 -33.21 -10.51
CA ASP A 85 50.66 -32.95 -9.23
C ASP A 85 51.05 -31.47 -9.11
N GLY A 86 50.76 -30.86 -7.95
CA GLY A 86 50.94 -29.41 -7.72
C GLY A 86 49.84 -28.51 -8.32
N PHE A 87 48.85 -29.06 -9.05
CA PHE A 87 47.71 -28.33 -9.60
C PHE A 87 46.36 -29.03 -9.26
N LEU A 88 45.30 -28.68 -9.99
CA LEU A 88 43.98 -29.31 -9.91
C LEU A 88 43.95 -30.57 -10.77
N THR A 89 43.41 -31.64 -10.20
CA THR A 89 43.11 -32.87 -10.94
C THR A 89 42.11 -32.56 -12.04
N ALA A 90 42.31 -33.12 -13.23
CA ALA A 90 41.46 -32.91 -14.38
C ALA A 90 40.98 -34.25 -14.94
N LYS A 91 39.85 -34.21 -15.64
CA LYS A 91 39.36 -35.34 -16.44
C LYS A 91 39.24 -34.86 -17.87
N ILE A 92 39.88 -35.57 -18.79
CA ILE A 92 39.81 -35.33 -20.22
C ILE A 92 39.15 -36.53 -20.91
N HIS A 93 38.62 -36.34 -22.10
CA HIS A 93 38.06 -37.43 -22.87
C HIS A 93 39.17 -38.30 -23.48
N THR A 94 38.97 -39.62 -23.60
CA THR A 94 40.01 -40.56 -24.09
C THR A 94 40.50 -40.25 -25.51
N SER A 95 39.69 -39.56 -26.32
CA SER A 95 40.11 -39.09 -27.65
C SER A 95 41.27 -38.09 -27.66
N ARG A 96 41.64 -37.55 -26.49
CA ARG A 96 42.73 -36.60 -26.29
C ARG A 96 44.00 -37.27 -25.75
N ILE A 97 44.00 -38.59 -25.63
CA ILE A 97 45.19 -39.35 -25.26
C ILE A 97 45.96 -39.65 -26.55
N HIS A 98 47.25 -39.37 -26.56
CA HIS A 98 48.15 -39.62 -27.71
C HIS A 98 47.68 -38.97 -29.02
N ASP A 99 47.00 -37.83 -28.96
CA ASP A 99 46.57 -37.08 -30.15
C ASP A 99 47.61 -36.04 -30.62
N GLY A 100 48.72 -35.92 -29.88
CA GLY A 100 49.82 -35.01 -30.14
C GLY A 100 49.61 -33.60 -29.58
N ILE A 101 48.56 -33.38 -28.78
CA ILE A 101 48.25 -32.12 -28.10
C ILE A 101 48.39 -32.32 -26.59
N CYS A 102 49.13 -31.42 -25.93
CA CYS A 102 49.27 -31.46 -24.47
C CYS A 102 48.03 -30.84 -23.78
N ASP A 103 47.07 -31.66 -23.40
CA ASP A 103 45.86 -31.31 -22.65
C ASP A 103 46.06 -31.41 -21.12
N CYS A 104 46.77 -32.42 -20.62
CA CYS A 104 47.11 -32.50 -19.20
C CYS A 104 48.32 -31.60 -18.88
N CYS A 105 48.29 -30.87 -17.76
CA CYS A 105 49.42 -29.99 -17.42
C CYS A 105 50.68 -30.77 -17.03
N ASP A 106 50.53 -32.01 -16.57
CA ASP A 106 51.63 -32.91 -16.23
C ASP A 106 52.20 -33.64 -17.46
N GLY A 107 51.48 -33.61 -18.58
CA GLY A 107 51.84 -34.29 -19.83
C GLY A 107 51.61 -35.80 -19.81
N SER A 108 50.77 -36.30 -18.90
CA SER A 108 50.44 -37.73 -18.75
C SER A 108 49.60 -38.31 -19.89
N ASP A 109 48.85 -37.46 -20.57
CA ASP A 109 48.06 -37.74 -21.78
C ASP A 109 48.92 -38.16 -22.99
N GLU A 110 50.12 -37.60 -23.10
CA GLU A 110 51.02 -37.85 -24.23
C GLU A 110 52.19 -38.77 -23.85
N GLU A 111 52.10 -39.46 -22.71
CA GLU A 111 53.15 -40.36 -22.24
C GLU A 111 53.10 -41.71 -23.00
N ILE A 112 54.17 -42.01 -23.74
CA ILE A 112 54.34 -43.28 -24.49
C ILE A 112 55.68 -43.89 -24.09
N ASP A 113 55.68 -45.14 -23.60
CA ASP A 113 56.88 -45.88 -23.17
C ASP A 113 57.82 -45.09 -22.23
N GLY A 114 57.23 -44.29 -21.32
CA GLY A 114 57.95 -43.46 -20.36
C GLY A 114 58.65 -42.23 -20.97
N LYS A 115 58.44 -41.96 -22.26
CA LYS A 115 58.82 -40.69 -22.91
C LYS A 115 57.62 -39.76 -22.85
N ARG A 116 57.85 -38.57 -22.27
CA ARG A 116 56.88 -37.48 -22.23
C ARG A 116 57.30 -36.39 -23.21
N PRO A 117 56.67 -36.29 -24.40
CA PRO A 117 56.88 -35.19 -25.33
C PRO A 117 56.45 -33.84 -24.73
N CYS A 118 55.42 -33.87 -23.89
CA CYS A 118 54.88 -32.72 -23.19
C CYS A 118 55.69 -32.35 -21.95
N ARG A 119 55.95 -31.05 -21.78
CA ARG A 119 56.61 -30.52 -20.58
C ARG A 119 55.58 -30.31 -19.49
N ASN A 120 55.90 -30.71 -18.26
CA ASN A 120 55.06 -30.40 -17.10
C ASN A 120 55.02 -28.88 -16.84
N THR A 121 53.81 -28.30 -16.90
CA THR A 121 53.52 -26.88 -16.67
C THR A 121 52.62 -26.63 -15.45
N CYS A 122 52.30 -27.66 -14.68
CA CYS A 122 51.36 -27.59 -13.55
C CYS A 122 51.78 -26.56 -12.49
N SER A 123 53.06 -26.48 -12.15
CA SER A 123 53.57 -25.52 -11.15
C SER A 123 53.40 -24.07 -11.61
N VAL A 124 53.68 -23.79 -12.89
CA VAL A 124 53.52 -22.46 -13.48
C VAL A 124 52.04 -22.06 -13.54
N ALA A 125 51.16 -23.02 -13.88
CA ALA A 125 49.72 -22.81 -13.84
C ALA A 125 49.25 -22.51 -12.41
N ALA A 126 49.66 -23.31 -11.42
CA ALA A 126 49.33 -23.12 -10.01
C ALA A 126 49.81 -21.76 -9.47
N GLU A 127 51.02 -21.31 -9.84
CA GLU A 127 51.52 -19.97 -9.52
C GLU A 127 50.65 -18.85 -10.11
N LYS A 128 50.19 -19.02 -11.35
CA LYS A 128 49.31 -18.04 -11.99
C LYS A 128 47.98 -17.93 -11.24
N PHE A 129 47.31 -19.04 -10.96
CA PHE A 129 46.06 -19.05 -10.20
C PHE A 129 46.23 -18.56 -8.76
N GLY A 130 47.36 -18.89 -8.11
CA GLY A 130 47.71 -18.37 -6.79
C GLY A 130 47.84 -16.85 -6.78
N LYS A 131 48.56 -16.27 -7.77
CA LYS A 131 48.68 -14.81 -7.92
C LYS A 131 47.33 -14.13 -8.18
N GLU A 132 46.46 -14.74 -8.99
CA GLU A 132 45.10 -14.23 -9.24
C GLU A 132 44.23 -14.27 -7.96
N ALA A 133 44.33 -15.35 -7.18
CA ALA A 133 43.64 -15.47 -5.89
C ALA A 133 44.13 -14.41 -4.88
N GLU A 134 45.43 -14.16 -4.80
CA GLU A 134 46.00 -13.11 -3.94
C GLU A 134 45.54 -11.70 -4.37
N GLN A 135 45.49 -11.43 -5.67
CA GLN A 135 44.97 -10.17 -6.20
C GLN A 135 43.49 -10.00 -5.84
N ARG A 136 42.69 -11.06 -5.99
CA ARG A 136 41.29 -11.07 -5.60
C ARG A 136 41.12 -10.83 -4.10
N LEU A 137 41.91 -11.47 -3.25
CA LEU A 137 41.89 -11.26 -1.80
C LEU A 137 42.15 -9.79 -1.45
N LYS A 138 43.13 -9.15 -2.09
CA LYS A 138 43.43 -7.72 -1.86
C LYS A 138 42.23 -6.84 -2.17
N VAL A 139 41.57 -7.06 -3.31
CA VAL A 139 40.36 -6.32 -3.71
C VAL A 139 39.21 -6.55 -2.72
N VAL A 140 38.96 -7.82 -2.36
CA VAL A 140 37.89 -8.19 -1.43
C VAL A 140 38.13 -7.61 -0.05
N LYS A 141 39.37 -7.60 0.44
CA LYS A 141 39.75 -7.00 1.73
C LYS A 141 39.43 -5.51 1.77
N ILE A 142 39.88 -4.76 0.75
CA ILE A 142 39.60 -3.31 0.67
C ILE A 142 38.09 -3.06 0.57
N GLY A 143 37.37 -3.85 -0.23
CA GLY A 143 35.92 -3.74 -0.36
C GLY A 143 35.19 -4.05 0.96
N PHE A 144 35.64 -5.05 1.70
CA PHE A 144 35.08 -5.43 2.99
C PHE A 144 35.27 -4.35 4.06
N GLU A 145 36.46 -3.75 4.16
CA GLU A 145 36.74 -2.63 5.06
C GLU A 145 35.84 -1.41 4.73
N LYS A 146 35.65 -1.13 3.43
CA LYS A 146 34.71 -0.09 2.97
C LYS A 146 33.26 -0.40 3.32
N ARG A 147 32.81 -1.65 3.18
CA ARG A 147 31.46 -2.07 3.60
C ARG A 147 31.28 -1.84 5.10
N GLN A 148 32.23 -2.28 5.93
CA GLN A 148 32.13 -2.14 7.38
C GLN A 148 32.06 -0.68 7.83
N THR A 149 32.91 0.18 7.29
CA THR A 149 32.90 1.62 7.60
C THR A 149 31.60 2.29 7.16
N THR A 150 31.04 1.91 6.01
CA THR A 150 29.76 2.44 5.50
C THR A 150 28.57 1.99 6.35
N VAL A 151 28.53 0.69 6.71
CA VAL A 151 27.45 0.11 7.53
C VAL A 151 27.45 0.69 8.94
N ASN A 152 28.61 0.70 9.60
CA ASN A 152 28.73 1.18 10.99
C ASN A 152 28.71 2.71 11.10
N GLY A 153 29.06 3.42 10.04
CA GLY A 153 29.08 4.89 9.99
C GLY A 153 27.81 5.48 9.41
N GLU A 154 27.81 5.72 8.09
CA GLU A 154 26.73 6.45 7.40
C GLU A 154 25.36 5.80 7.57
N ILE A 155 25.27 4.48 7.43
CA ILE A 155 23.99 3.76 7.43
C ILE A 155 23.40 3.73 8.85
N ALA A 156 24.20 3.35 9.85
CA ALA A 156 23.75 3.33 11.24
C ALA A 156 23.30 4.72 11.73
N THR A 157 24.04 5.78 11.39
CA THR A 157 23.68 7.15 11.77
C THR A 157 22.43 7.66 11.06
N TYR A 158 22.27 7.34 9.77
CA TYR A 158 21.10 7.71 8.98
C TYR A 158 19.82 7.07 9.55
N PHE A 159 19.79 5.73 9.69
CA PHE A 159 18.62 5.03 10.22
C PHE A 159 18.37 5.34 11.70
N GLY A 160 19.42 5.63 12.48
CA GLY A 160 19.29 6.10 13.86
C GLY A 160 18.58 7.46 13.94
N ARG A 161 18.96 8.42 13.10
CA ARG A 161 18.31 9.73 13.01
C ARG A 161 16.87 9.61 12.53
N GLU A 162 16.63 8.79 11.50
CA GLU A 162 15.31 8.61 10.91
C GLU A 162 14.34 7.95 11.91
N LYS A 163 14.79 6.93 12.65
CA LYS A 163 14.00 6.35 13.75
C LYS A 163 13.63 7.40 14.81
N GLY A 164 14.55 8.32 15.14
CA GLY A 164 14.28 9.43 16.05
C GLY A 164 13.24 10.42 15.51
N LEU A 165 13.31 10.76 14.23
CA LEU A 165 12.33 11.62 13.56
C LEU A 165 10.95 10.95 13.46
N MET A 166 10.90 9.66 13.15
CA MET A 166 9.65 8.89 13.13
C MET A 166 8.97 8.91 14.50
N MET A 167 9.71 8.70 15.59
CA MET A 167 9.15 8.79 16.95
C MET A 167 8.63 10.19 17.32
N LYS A 168 9.24 11.27 16.79
CA LYS A 168 8.74 12.64 17.00
C LYS A 168 7.45 12.89 16.23
N MET A 169 7.44 12.51 14.96
CA MET A 169 6.30 12.65 14.09
C MET A 169 5.09 11.83 14.57
N GLU A 170 5.31 10.62 15.11
CA GLU A 170 4.24 9.82 15.74
C GLU A 170 3.61 10.52 16.96
N ARG A 171 4.41 11.25 17.75
CA ARG A 171 3.90 12.06 18.87
C ARG A 171 3.11 13.27 18.37
N GLU A 172 3.65 14.01 17.41
CA GLU A 172 2.95 15.16 16.79
C GLU A 172 1.61 14.76 16.19
N LEU A 173 1.56 13.58 15.55
CA LEU A 173 0.33 13.01 15.00
C LEU A 173 -0.68 12.66 16.11
N ALA A 174 -0.23 12.07 17.21
CA ALA A 174 -1.08 11.79 18.36
C ALA A 174 -1.64 13.08 19.00
N ASP A 175 -0.79 14.10 19.14
CA ASP A 175 -1.16 15.42 19.69
C ASP A 175 -2.23 16.11 18.81
N LEU A 176 -2.03 16.11 17.49
CA LEU A 176 -3.01 16.67 16.54
C LEU A 176 -4.33 15.89 16.52
N LYS A 177 -4.29 14.56 16.67
CA LYS A 177 -5.51 13.74 16.78
C LYS A 177 -6.32 14.09 18.03
N LEU A 178 -5.64 14.30 19.16
CA LEU A 178 -6.28 14.77 20.39
C LEU A 178 -6.91 16.16 20.18
N LEU A 179 -6.17 17.09 19.57
CA LEU A 179 -6.68 18.43 19.27
C LEU A 179 -7.90 18.39 18.33
N LYS A 180 -7.87 17.53 17.31
CA LYS A 180 -9.00 17.32 16.42
C LYS A 180 -10.25 16.90 17.20
N GLU A 181 -10.14 15.88 18.04
CA GLU A 181 -11.25 15.39 18.86
C GLU A 181 -11.81 16.50 19.75
N ARG A 182 -10.93 17.28 20.41
CA ARG A 182 -11.37 18.38 21.26
C ARG A 182 -12.09 19.49 20.48
N VAL A 183 -11.52 19.93 19.36
CA VAL A 183 -12.15 20.94 18.49
C VAL A 183 -13.49 20.44 17.92
N THR A 184 -13.63 19.14 17.61
CA THR A 184 -14.91 18.58 17.16
C THR A 184 -16.01 18.76 18.21
N VAL A 185 -15.72 18.51 19.49
CA VAL A 185 -16.72 18.68 20.56
C VAL A 185 -17.16 20.15 20.67
N HIS A 186 -16.23 21.10 20.62
CA HIS A 186 -16.58 22.54 20.66
C HIS A 186 -17.34 22.98 19.41
N LYS A 187 -16.95 22.47 18.23
CA LYS A 187 -17.66 22.73 16.98
C LYS A 187 -19.09 22.20 17.06
N ASP A 188 -19.30 20.95 17.46
CA ASP A 188 -20.62 20.33 17.53
C ASP A 188 -21.54 21.09 18.50
N ARG A 189 -20.99 21.59 19.62
CA ARG A 189 -21.69 22.49 20.55
C ARG A 189 -22.17 23.77 19.86
N GLU A 190 -21.30 24.43 19.09
CA GLU A 190 -21.65 25.67 18.38
C GLU A 190 -22.60 25.42 17.20
N GLU A 191 -22.50 24.27 16.52
CA GLU A 191 -23.43 23.88 15.44
C GLU A 191 -24.84 23.58 15.99
N LEU A 192 -24.94 22.97 17.17
CA LEU A 192 -26.22 22.80 17.85
C LEU A 192 -26.85 24.15 18.23
N ARG A 193 -26.03 25.12 18.66
CA ARG A 193 -26.49 26.51 18.91
C ARG A 193 -26.96 27.17 17.61
N GLU A 194 -26.20 27.02 16.52
CA GLU A 194 -26.54 27.52 15.19
C GLU A 194 -27.89 26.96 14.70
N GLN A 195 -28.12 25.65 14.85
CA GLN A 195 -29.38 24.99 14.46
C GLN A 195 -30.57 25.49 15.26
N LYS A 196 -30.44 25.62 16.59
CA LYS A 196 -31.50 26.16 17.45
C LYS A 196 -31.82 27.61 17.08
N TYR A 197 -30.80 28.43 16.80
CA TYR A 197 -30.99 29.82 16.37
C TYR A 197 -31.73 29.91 15.02
N ARG A 198 -31.34 29.08 14.04
CA ARG A 198 -32.05 29.01 12.74
C ARG A 198 -33.52 28.62 12.89
N LEU A 199 -33.83 27.70 13.79
CA LEU A 199 -35.21 27.27 14.06
C LEU A 199 -36.04 28.44 14.60
N GLU A 200 -35.50 29.22 15.54
CA GLU A 200 -36.23 30.35 16.15
C GLU A 200 -36.43 31.50 15.16
N VAL A 201 -35.42 31.84 14.36
CA VAL A 201 -35.54 32.84 13.28
C VAL A 201 -36.60 32.42 12.28
N ALA A 202 -36.62 31.13 11.88
CA ALA A 202 -37.65 30.62 10.97
C ALA A 202 -39.05 30.68 11.59
N ARG A 203 -39.16 30.41 12.91
CA ARG A 203 -40.42 30.52 13.66
C ARG A 203 -40.91 31.97 13.72
N GLN A 204 -40.04 32.92 14.01
CA GLN A 204 -40.36 34.36 14.01
C GLN A 204 -40.79 34.85 12.63
N LYS A 205 -40.11 34.43 11.56
CA LYS A 205 -40.53 34.75 10.18
C LYS A 205 -41.95 34.29 9.90
N GLN A 206 -42.34 33.10 10.35
CA GLN A 206 -43.69 32.59 10.17
C GLN A 206 -44.74 33.40 10.96
N VAL A 207 -44.43 33.81 12.19
CA VAL A 207 -45.31 34.67 13.00
C VAL A 207 -45.51 36.03 12.30
N ASN A 208 -44.44 36.65 11.82
CA ASN A 208 -44.51 37.94 11.11
C ASN A 208 -45.30 37.84 9.79
N ILE A 209 -45.19 36.70 9.08
CA ILE A 209 -46.00 36.43 7.87
C ILE A 209 -47.50 36.30 8.23
N HIS A 210 -47.82 35.69 9.38
CA HIS A 210 -49.19 35.51 9.85
C HIS A 210 -49.84 36.86 10.23
N ASP A 211 -49.08 37.78 10.82
CA ASP A 211 -49.59 39.09 11.27
C ASP A 211 -49.70 40.14 10.14
N GLY A 212 -49.39 39.76 8.90
CA GLY A 212 -49.65 40.57 7.70
C GLY A 212 -48.70 41.75 7.49
N GLU A 213 -47.61 41.83 8.25
CA GLU A 213 -46.57 42.86 8.05
C GLU A 213 -45.71 42.52 6.83
N LYS A 214 -45.80 43.35 5.79
CA LYS A 214 -44.83 43.34 4.67
C LYS A 214 -43.55 44.06 5.10
N THR A 215 -42.68 43.38 5.85
CA THR A 215 -41.35 43.91 6.14
C THR A 215 -40.51 43.93 4.86
N SER A 216 -39.98 45.09 4.49
CA SER A 216 -39.08 45.24 3.35
C SER A 216 -37.75 44.52 3.64
N ARG A 217 -37.08 44.04 2.58
CA ARG A 217 -35.81 43.30 2.67
C ARG A 217 -34.70 44.07 3.41
N GLN A 218 -34.77 45.41 3.44
CA GLN A 218 -33.87 46.31 4.16
C GLN A 218 -34.22 46.43 5.65
N GLY A 219 -35.51 46.54 5.99
CA GLY A 219 -35.95 46.52 7.41
C GLY A 219 -35.76 45.15 8.06
N PHE A 220 -35.73 44.06 7.27
CA PHE A 220 -35.37 42.73 7.75
C PHE A 220 -33.88 42.63 8.14
N LEU A 221 -32.96 43.25 7.39
CA LEU A 221 -31.53 43.30 7.74
C LEU A 221 -31.27 44.16 8.98
N GLU A 222 -31.94 45.31 9.11
CA GLU A 222 -31.89 46.14 10.33
C GLU A 222 -32.54 45.48 11.54
N ALA A 223 -33.64 44.72 11.36
CA ALA A 223 -34.25 43.95 12.45
C ALA A 223 -33.36 42.77 12.88
N VAL A 224 -32.63 42.13 11.95
CA VAL A 224 -31.61 41.11 12.25
C VAL A 224 -30.40 41.72 12.97
N GLU A 225 -30.04 42.97 12.67
CA GLU A 225 -28.99 43.74 13.35
C GLU A 225 -29.47 44.29 14.72
N ALA A 226 -30.78 44.52 14.89
CA ALA A 226 -31.43 44.99 16.11
C ALA A 226 -31.93 43.87 17.04
N VAL A 227 -31.79 42.59 16.65
CA VAL A 227 -31.81 41.49 17.64
C VAL A 227 -30.49 41.57 18.39
N GLU A 228 -30.45 42.50 19.35
CA GLU A 228 -29.44 42.53 20.39
C GLU A 228 -29.34 41.13 21.00
N PHE A 229 -28.12 40.62 21.02
CA PHE A 229 -27.68 39.36 21.62
C PHE A 229 -28.17 39.17 23.07
N GLU A 230 -28.70 40.23 23.70
CA GLU A 230 -29.24 40.25 25.06
C GLU A 230 -30.58 39.53 25.25
N THR A 231 -31.41 39.38 24.21
CA THR A 231 -32.73 38.71 24.34
C THR A 231 -32.69 37.20 24.16
N LEU A 232 -31.52 36.66 23.78
CA LEU A 232 -31.28 35.22 23.60
C LEU A 232 -30.92 34.47 24.91
N ASP A 233 -30.67 35.18 26.00
CA ASP A 233 -30.35 34.57 27.32
C ASP A 233 -31.59 34.05 28.07
N ALA A 234 -32.80 34.28 27.56
CA ALA A 234 -34.05 33.88 28.22
C ALA A 234 -34.46 32.43 27.94
N ILE A 235 -33.85 31.77 26.96
CA ILE A 235 -34.01 30.33 26.78
C ILE A 235 -32.96 29.68 27.66
N GLN A 236 -33.38 29.10 28.78
CA GLN A 236 -32.55 28.13 29.51
C GLN A 236 -32.22 26.99 28.56
N LEU A 237 -31.10 27.13 27.85
CA LEU A 237 -30.42 26.03 27.24
C LEU A 237 -30.03 25.11 28.39
N ALA A 238 -30.63 23.93 28.45
CA ALA A 238 -30.02 22.83 29.16
C ALA A 238 -28.64 22.61 28.50
N ASP A 239 -27.60 23.22 29.09
CA ASP A 239 -26.19 22.98 28.80
C ASP A 239 -25.76 21.56 29.26
N ASP A 240 -26.72 20.71 29.66
CA ASP A 240 -26.51 19.38 30.25
C ASP A 240 -26.19 18.27 29.24
N ASP A 241 -26.32 18.51 27.93
CA ASP A 241 -26.20 17.42 26.93
C ASP A 241 -24.78 17.17 26.40
N ALA A 242 -23.78 17.98 26.79
CA ALA A 242 -22.37 17.70 26.48
C ALA A 242 -21.45 18.24 27.59
N PRO A 243 -21.18 17.45 28.64
CA PRO A 243 -20.21 17.85 29.66
C PRO A 243 -18.83 17.99 29.01
N VAL A 244 -18.41 19.22 28.81
CA VAL A 244 -17.02 19.55 28.48
C VAL A 244 -16.19 19.31 29.75
N THR A 245 -15.48 18.19 29.75
CA THR A 245 -14.53 17.79 30.79
C THR A 245 -13.33 18.74 30.78
N SER A 246 -13.27 19.66 31.75
CA SER A 246 -12.18 20.66 31.85
C SER A 246 -10.77 20.05 31.86
N ALA A 247 -10.63 18.82 32.34
CA ALA A 247 -9.35 18.10 32.39
C ALA A 247 -8.79 17.70 31.01
N GLU A 248 -9.63 17.53 30.00
CA GLU A 248 -9.20 17.20 28.63
C GLU A 248 -8.90 18.47 27.83
N ASP A 249 -9.60 19.56 28.10
CA ASP A 249 -9.26 20.90 27.61
C ASP A 249 -7.89 21.36 28.15
N GLU A 250 -7.58 21.08 29.43
CA GLU A 250 -6.27 21.34 30.01
C GLU A 250 -5.13 20.63 29.26
N ARG A 251 -5.33 19.37 28.84
CA ARG A 251 -4.34 18.65 28.02
C ARG A 251 -4.20 19.21 26.62
N ALA A 252 -5.31 19.60 25.99
CA ALA A 252 -5.28 20.27 24.68
C ALA A 252 -4.55 21.62 24.77
N LEU A 253 -4.71 22.34 25.87
CA LEU A 253 -4.01 23.58 26.16
C LEU A 253 -2.50 23.39 26.32
N GLU A 254 -2.07 22.36 27.06
CA GLU A 254 -0.63 22.03 27.19
C GLU A 254 0.03 21.77 25.82
N ILE A 255 -0.69 21.10 24.91
CA ILE A 255 -0.22 20.86 23.54
C ILE A 255 -0.15 22.17 22.75
N LEU A 256 -1.16 23.04 22.84
CA LEU A 256 -1.17 24.31 22.12
C LEU A 256 -0.11 25.31 22.64
N ASP A 257 0.16 25.31 23.94
CA ASP A 257 1.19 26.17 24.55
C ASP A 257 2.60 25.70 24.18
N SER A 258 2.82 24.38 24.09
CA SER A 258 4.11 23.80 23.66
C SER A 258 4.34 23.96 22.16
N ASN A 259 3.28 23.84 21.34
CA ASN A 259 3.36 23.84 19.88
C ASN A 259 2.72 25.08 19.24
N ARG A 260 2.94 26.28 19.83
CA ARG A 260 2.41 27.63 19.48
C ARG A 260 2.21 28.02 17.99
N GLN A 261 2.66 27.21 17.04
CA GLN A 261 2.63 27.44 15.59
C GLN A 261 1.74 26.47 14.79
N THR A 262 1.11 25.45 15.40
CA THR A 262 0.37 24.41 14.66
C THR A 262 -0.99 24.84 14.13
N VAL A 263 -1.65 25.80 14.76
CA VAL A 263 -2.96 26.31 14.32
C VAL A 263 -2.87 27.82 14.13
N LYS A 264 -3.03 28.29 12.88
CA LYS A 264 -2.92 29.71 12.52
C LYS A 264 -4.27 30.41 12.48
N SER A 265 -5.34 29.65 12.26
CA SER A 265 -6.70 30.17 12.21
C SER A 265 -7.13 30.76 13.55
N LEU A 266 -7.79 31.92 13.47
CA LEU A 266 -8.34 32.65 14.61
C LEU A 266 -9.84 32.38 14.69
N ILE A 267 -10.35 32.30 15.91
CA ILE A 267 -11.77 32.13 16.20
C ILE A 267 -12.42 33.50 16.34
N GLU A 268 -13.50 33.71 15.60
CA GLU A 268 -14.29 34.95 15.65
C GLU A 268 -15.44 34.79 16.65
N LEU A 269 -15.46 35.61 17.70
CA LEU A 269 -16.56 35.66 18.67
C LEU A 269 -17.76 36.46 18.12
N PRO A 270 -18.94 36.34 18.76
CA PRO A 270 -20.11 37.14 18.42
C PRO A 270 -19.83 38.66 18.46
N ASP A 271 -18.92 39.09 19.34
CA ASP A 271 -18.49 40.49 19.50
C ASP A 271 -17.51 40.97 18.40
N SER A 272 -17.33 40.20 17.33
CA SER A 272 -16.34 40.41 16.24
C SER A 272 -14.87 40.37 16.68
N THR A 273 -14.58 39.96 17.91
CA THR A 273 -13.20 39.80 18.40
C THR A 273 -12.60 38.49 17.88
N ARG A 274 -11.31 38.54 17.48
CA ARG A 274 -10.56 37.39 16.98
C ARG A 274 -9.59 36.90 18.04
N ILE A 275 -9.72 35.65 18.47
CA ILE A 275 -8.85 35.04 19.48
C ILE A 275 -8.20 33.75 18.97
N SER A 276 -7.12 33.33 19.63
CA SER A 276 -6.48 32.04 19.31
C SER A 276 -7.31 30.86 19.81
N LEU A 277 -7.09 29.67 19.25
CA LEU A 277 -7.73 28.44 19.74
C LEU A 277 -7.42 28.18 21.22
N ALA A 278 -6.19 28.43 21.65
CA ALA A 278 -5.79 28.27 23.05
C ALA A 278 -6.56 29.22 23.97
N ASP A 279 -6.73 30.48 23.57
CA ASP A 279 -7.49 31.45 24.37
C ASP A 279 -8.98 31.12 24.40
N TYR A 280 -9.54 30.60 23.30
CA TYR A 280 -10.92 30.13 23.27
C TYR A 280 -11.16 28.97 24.23
N LEU A 281 -10.28 27.97 24.26
CA LEU A 281 -10.38 26.82 25.17
C LEU A 281 -10.20 27.22 26.65
N ARG A 282 -9.49 28.32 26.94
CA ARG A 282 -9.38 28.89 28.30
C ARG A 282 -10.64 29.62 28.77
N MET A 283 -11.54 30.01 27.86
CA MET A 283 -12.75 30.71 28.24
C MET A 283 -13.70 29.77 28.97
N ASN A 284 -14.14 30.18 30.16
CA ASN A 284 -15.13 29.43 30.91
C ASN A 284 -16.53 29.65 30.29
N HIS A 285 -16.86 28.83 29.29
CA HIS A 285 -18.15 28.89 28.58
C HIS A 285 -19.37 28.65 29.49
N ASN A 286 -19.17 28.25 30.75
CA ASN A 286 -20.23 28.03 31.74
C ASN A 286 -20.50 29.26 32.64
N GLU A 287 -19.59 30.23 32.73
CA GLU A 287 -19.76 31.40 33.63
C GLU A 287 -20.63 32.52 33.03
N GLN A 288 -20.68 32.64 31.70
CA GLN A 288 -21.60 33.56 31.02
C GLN A 288 -23.08 33.26 31.34
N ALA A 289 -23.41 32.02 31.72
CA ALA A 289 -24.75 31.62 32.15
C ALA A 289 -25.07 31.94 33.63
N ARG A 290 -24.06 32.16 34.49
CA ARG A 290 -24.28 32.35 35.94
C ARG A 290 -24.55 33.80 36.34
N THR A 291 -24.02 34.78 35.61
CA THR A 291 -24.20 36.21 35.94
C THR A 291 -25.58 36.77 35.61
N LYS A 292 -26.45 36.00 34.91
CA LYS A 292 -27.81 36.40 34.52
C LYS A 292 -28.93 35.53 35.11
N LYS A 293 -28.75 34.95 36.30
CA LYS A 293 -29.89 34.35 37.03
C LYS A 293 -30.82 35.46 37.55
N ARG A 294 -31.95 35.69 36.86
CA ARG A 294 -33.09 36.44 37.41
C ARG A 294 -33.66 35.72 38.65
N PRO A 295 -34.25 36.44 39.62
CA PRO A 295 -34.89 35.82 40.77
C PRO A 295 -36.04 34.89 40.31
N PRO A 296 -36.37 33.84 41.08
CA PRO A 296 -37.42 32.89 40.70
C PRO A 296 -38.78 33.60 40.59
N HIS A 297 -39.51 33.31 39.50
CA HIS A 297 -40.87 33.80 39.31
C HIS A 297 -41.80 33.30 40.44
N THR A 298 -42.69 34.17 40.91
CA THR A 298 -43.82 33.78 41.77
C THR A 298 -44.82 32.94 40.97
N ALA A 299 -45.56 32.06 41.66
CA ALA A 299 -46.39 31.02 41.04
C ALA A 299 -47.50 31.51 40.07
N GLU A 300 -47.73 32.82 39.99
CA GLU A 300 -48.73 33.45 39.13
C GLU A 300 -48.18 33.97 37.79
N GLU A 301 -46.85 33.97 37.58
CA GLU A 301 -46.23 34.46 36.33
C GLU A 301 -45.59 33.38 35.45
N LEU A 302 -45.81 32.08 35.71
CA LEU A 302 -45.37 31.00 34.82
C LEU A 302 -46.32 30.86 33.62
N PRO A 303 -45.89 31.13 32.36
CA PRO A 303 -46.54 30.58 31.20
C PRO A 303 -46.37 29.07 31.24
N ARG A 304 -47.44 28.35 30.90
CA ARG A 304 -47.58 26.90 31.00
C ARG A 304 -46.82 26.19 29.88
N ASP A 305 -45.51 26.37 29.81
CA ASP A 305 -44.63 25.68 28.86
C ASP A 305 -43.94 24.49 29.55
N ASP A 306 -44.74 23.50 29.89
CA ASP A 306 -44.31 22.12 30.12
C ASP A 306 -45.12 21.21 29.19
N PHE A 307 -44.83 21.31 27.89
CA PHE A 307 -45.44 20.48 26.84
C PHE A 307 -44.76 19.10 26.73
N ARG A 308 -44.62 18.41 27.85
CA ARG A 308 -44.60 16.93 27.89
C ARG A 308 -45.50 16.45 29.02
N GLY A 309 -46.81 16.60 28.83
CA GLY A 309 -47.77 16.19 29.85
C GLY A 309 -49.25 16.14 29.45
N SER A 310 -49.61 16.17 28.16
CA SER A 310 -51.03 16.24 27.74
C SER A 310 -51.49 15.18 26.74
N LEU A 311 -50.60 14.31 26.24
CA LEU A 311 -50.97 13.42 25.13
C LEU A 311 -51.79 12.18 25.55
N LEU A 312 -51.96 11.90 26.85
CA LEU A 312 -52.53 10.62 27.31
C LEU A 312 -53.58 10.68 28.44
N ASN A 313 -54.04 11.85 28.90
CA ASN A 313 -55.12 11.93 29.90
C ASN A 313 -56.37 12.63 29.34
N TRP A 314 -57.16 11.90 28.55
CA TRP A 314 -58.50 12.34 28.11
C TRP A 314 -59.63 11.58 28.82
N GLY A 315 -60.60 12.33 29.35
CA GLY A 315 -61.82 11.82 29.98
C GLY A 315 -62.77 11.12 29.00
N ALA A 316 -63.62 10.22 29.53
CA ALA A 316 -64.47 9.32 28.75
C ALA A 316 -65.55 10.02 27.88
N GLY A 317 -65.87 11.28 28.17
CA GLY A 317 -66.81 12.11 27.39
C GLY A 317 -66.21 12.63 26.08
N ASP A 318 -64.91 12.97 26.08
CA ASP A 318 -64.25 13.59 24.93
C ASP A 318 -63.67 12.57 23.94
N ARG A 319 -63.33 11.37 24.41
CA ARG A 319 -62.97 10.23 23.54
C ARG A 319 -64.10 9.85 22.57
N LYS A 320 -65.36 9.98 23.00
CA LYS A 320 -66.52 9.67 22.16
C LYS A 320 -66.78 10.73 21.09
N ARG A 321 -66.46 12.00 21.34
CA ARG A 321 -66.64 13.07 20.33
C ARG A 321 -65.51 13.08 19.32
N ILE A 322 -64.25 12.95 19.76
CA ILE A 322 -63.09 12.92 18.86
C ILE A 322 -63.04 11.61 18.07
N GLY A 323 -63.41 10.47 18.66
CA GLY A 323 -63.57 9.21 17.92
C GLY A 323 -64.67 9.27 16.86
N LEU A 324 -65.78 9.98 17.13
CA LEU A 324 -66.86 10.19 16.16
C LEU A 324 -66.44 11.16 15.04
N HIS A 325 -65.63 12.18 15.35
CA HIS A 325 -65.08 13.09 14.35
C HIS A 325 -63.96 12.44 13.52
N ALA A 326 -63.10 11.62 14.12
CA ALA A 326 -62.09 10.82 13.40
C ALA A 326 -62.74 9.74 12.52
N LEU A 327 -63.79 9.06 12.98
CA LEU A 327 -64.57 8.12 12.15
C LEU A 327 -65.36 8.83 11.04
N ARG A 328 -65.82 10.08 11.28
CA ARG A 328 -66.41 10.92 10.22
C ARG A 328 -65.36 11.39 9.21
N VAL A 329 -64.14 11.71 9.62
CA VAL A 329 -63.03 12.09 8.73
C VAL A 329 -62.53 10.88 7.93
N ILE A 330 -62.40 9.70 8.55
CA ILE A 330 -62.07 8.45 7.85
C ILE A 330 -63.21 8.04 6.90
N GLY A 331 -64.48 8.22 7.28
CA GLY A 331 -65.64 8.01 6.40
C GLY A 331 -65.72 9.00 5.23
N VAL A 332 -65.10 10.18 5.34
CA VAL A 332 -64.97 11.18 4.26
C VAL A 332 -63.76 10.86 3.35
N VAL A 333 -62.70 10.25 3.88
CA VAL A 333 -61.52 9.82 3.12
C VAL A 333 -61.77 8.50 2.37
N VAL A 334 -62.57 7.58 2.91
CA VAL A 334 -62.90 6.26 2.30
C VAL A 334 -64.26 6.30 1.58
N SER A 335 -64.62 7.43 0.97
CA SER A 335 -65.81 7.51 0.13
C SER A 335 -65.52 6.98 -1.28
N PRO A 336 -66.22 5.92 -1.77
CA PRO A 336 -66.13 5.46 -3.16
C PRO A 336 -66.43 6.57 -4.16
N VAL A 337 -67.16 7.60 -3.72
CA VAL A 337 -67.50 8.80 -4.49
C VAL A 337 -66.25 9.65 -4.73
N ARG A 338 -65.27 9.70 -3.81
CA ARG A 338 -64.00 10.42 -4.05
C ARG A 338 -63.13 9.69 -5.07
N ALA A 339 -63.03 8.37 -5.01
CA ALA A 339 -62.33 7.59 -6.03
C ALA A 339 -63.01 7.69 -7.40
N LEU A 340 -64.35 7.68 -7.45
CA LEU A 340 -65.13 7.90 -8.68
C LEU A 340 -64.99 9.33 -9.21
N VAL A 341 -65.02 10.34 -8.35
CA VAL A 341 -64.90 11.76 -8.72
C VAL A 341 -63.47 12.08 -9.16
N GLU A 342 -62.46 11.56 -8.49
CA GLU A 342 -61.07 11.67 -8.93
C GLU A 342 -60.84 10.85 -10.21
N MET A 343 -61.38 9.64 -10.39
CA MET A 343 -61.33 8.93 -11.69
C MET A 343 -62.06 9.72 -12.79
N LEU A 344 -63.22 10.31 -12.53
CA LEU A 344 -64.00 11.06 -13.53
C LEU A 344 -63.39 12.43 -13.86
N LEU A 345 -62.71 13.08 -12.91
CA LEU A 345 -62.04 14.36 -13.11
C LEU A 345 -60.62 14.18 -13.68
N TYR A 346 -59.89 13.15 -13.25
CA TYR A 346 -58.53 12.86 -13.73
C TYR A 346 -58.54 12.13 -15.07
N SER A 347 -59.52 11.28 -15.37
CA SER A 347 -59.69 10.70 -16.72
C SER A 347 -59.94 11.78 -17.77
N LYS A 348 -60.66 12.86 -17.42
CA LYS A 348 -60.80 14.03 -18.30
C LYS A 348 -59.49 14.78 -18.47
N ARG A 349 -58.66 14.92 -17.43
CA ARG A 349 -57.37 15.64 -17.52
C ARG A 349 -56.31 14.84 -18.30
N THR A 350 -56.32 13.51 -18.21
CA THR A 350 -55.43 12.63 -18.99
C THR A 350 -55.93 12.43 -20.43
N LEU A 351 -57.25 12.40 -20.67
CA LEU A 351 -57.80 12.50 -22.04
C LEU A 351 -57.47 13.85 -22.68
N TRP A 352 -57.50 14.94 -21.91
CA TRP A 352 -57.17 16.28 -22.39
C TRP A 352 -55.66 16.45 -22.64
N SER A 353 -54.78 15.79 -21.89
CA SER A 353 -53.34 15.73 -22.20
C SER A 353 -53.01 14.83 -23.39
N MET A 354 -53.87 13.86 -23.71
CA MET A 354 -53.70 12.94 -24.85
C MET A 354 -54.32 13.48 -26.15
N LEU A 355 -55.37 14.30 -26.05
CA LEU A 355 -55.99 15.03 -27.18
C LEU A 355 -55.27 16.36 -27.53
N SER A 356 -54.34 16.83 -26.69
CA SER A 356 -53.52 18.04 -26.94
C SER A 356 -52.21 17.75 -27.66
N ILE A 357 -52.11 16.62 -28.37
CA ILE A 357 -51.10 16.42 -29.42
C ILE A 357 -51.52 17.28 -30.63
N PRO A 358 -50.64 18.12 -31.21
CA PRO A 358 -51.05 19.25 -32.04
C PRO A 358 -51.67 18.89 -33.41
N GLU A 359 -51.67 17.62 -33.81
CA GLU A 359 -51.99 17.24 -35.19
C GLU A 359 -53.45 16.88 -35.46
N PHE A 360 -54.30 16.64 -34.45
CA PHE A 360 -55.66 16.12 -34.71
C PHE A 360 -56.84 16.96 -34.16
N ALA A 361 -56.64 17.85 -33.18
CA ALA A 361 -57.76 18.51 -32.50
C ALA A 361 -57.63 20.04 -32.30
N GLY A 362 -56.60 20.69 -32.85
CA GLY A 362 -56.44 22.15 -32.79
C GLY A 362 -57.69 22.96 -33.20
N PRO A 363 -58.36 22.68 -34.35
CA PRO A 363 -59.48 23.51 -34.80
C PRO A 363 -60.82 23.26 -34.08
N VAL A 364 -60.90 22.28 -33.17
CA VAL A 364 -62.12 21.99 -32.40
C VAL A 364 -62.02 22.50 -30.96
N VAL A 365 -60.82 22.53 -30.38
CA VAL A 365 -60.59 23.07 -29.03
C VAL A 365 -60.78 24.59 -28.97
N ASP A 366 -60.39 25.32 -30.02
CA ASP A 366 -60.63 26.78 -30.13
C ASP A 366 -62.11 27.16 -30.36
N LYS A 367 -62.98 26.18 -30.59
CA LYS A 367 -64.44 26.38 -30.75
C LYS A 367 -65.25 26.08 -29.50
N LEU A 368 -64.64 25.60 -28.43
CA LEU A 368 -65.34 25.45 -27.15
C LEU A 368 -65.42 26.81 -26.47
N PRO A 369 -66.63 27.28 -26.09
CA PRO A 369 -66.74 28.52 -25.35
C PRO A 369 -66.05 28.37 -24.00
N ASP A 370 -65.12 29.27 -23.69
CA ASP A 370 -64.56 29.44 -22.35
C ASP A 370 -65.71 29.70 -21.38
N PHE A 371 -66.02 28.72 -20.52
CA PHE A 371 -66.96 28.96 -19.43
C PHE A 371 -66.28 29.87 -18.41
N PRO A 372 -66.75 31.12 -18.21
CA PRO A 372 -66.16 32.00 -17.20
C PRO A 372 -66.32 31.35 -15.82
N PRO A 373 -65.36 31.52 -14.89
CA PRO A 373 -65.51 30.98 -13.55
C PRO A 373 -66.82 31.51 -12.95
N LEU A 374 -67.65 30.61 -12.42
CA LEU A 374 -69.00 30.91 -11.91
C LEU A 374 -69.02 32.11 -10.94
N SER A 375 -67.90 32.40 -10.27
CA SER A 375 -67.65 33.54 -9.39
C SER A 375 -67.74 34.93 -10.05
N ARG A 376 -67.53 35.02 -11.38
CA ARG A 376 -67.61 36.27 -12.18
C ARG A 376 -68.96 36.48 -12.85
N SER A 377 -69.84 35.48 -12.87
CA SER A 377 -71.14 35.61 -13.53
C SER A 377 -72.15 36.39 -12.65
N VAL A 378 -72.69 37.49 -13.21
CA VAL A 378 -73.65 38.37 -12.51
C VAL A 378 -74.97 37.63 -12.23
N TRP A 379 -75.35 36.71 -13.12
CA TRP A 379 -76.55 35.88 -12.98
C TRP A 379 -76.47 34.94 -11.77
N PHE A 380 -75.32 34.28 -11.56
CA PHE A 380 -75.10 33.38 -10.44
C PHE A 380 -75.07 34.12 -9.10
N ARG A 381 -74.62 35.39 -9.07
CA ARG A 381 -74.74 36.28 -7.91
C ARG A 381 -76.18 36.66 -7.56
N ARG A 382 -77.11 36.57 -8.51
CA ARG A 382 -78.51 37.02 -8.37
C ARG A 382 -79.50 35.86 -8.13
N LEU A 383 -79.10 34.64 -8.47
CA LEU A 383 -79.86 33.41 -8.21
C LEU A 383 -80.16 33.23 -6.71
N GLY A 384 -81.44 33.05 -6.38
CA GLY A 384 -81.91 32.86 -5.01
C GLY A 384 -81.62 34.05 -4.06
N GLY A 385 -81.53 35.28 -4.59
CA GLY A 385 -81.26 36.47 -3.78
C GLY A 385 -79.83 36.57 -3.25
N GLY A 386 -78.86 35.89 -3.87
CA GLY A 386 -77.46 35.87 -3.44
C GLY A 386 -77.13 34.79 -2.40
N ILE A 387 -78.12 34.05 -1.91
CA ILE A 387 -77.93 32.94 -0.96
C ILE A 387 -77.14 31.80 -1.60
N VAL A 388 -77.43 31.46 -2.87
CA VAL A 388 -76.75 30.39 -3.62
C VAL A 388 -75.30 30.76 -3.91
N PHE A 389 -75.04 32.04 -4.22
CA PHE A 389 -73.69 32.55 -4.41
C PHE A 389 -72.90 32.57 -3.09
N ASN A 390 -73.51 33.01 -2.00
CA ASN A 390 -72.88 33.01 -0.69
C ASN A 390 -72.60 31.60 -0.18
N SER A 391 -73.52 30.65 -0.37
CA SER A 391 -73.30 29.24 0.00
C SER A 391 -72.22 28.60 -0.86
N TYR A 392 -72.19 28.86 -2.17
CA TYR A 392 -71.10 28.44 -3.06
C TYR A 392 -69.77 29.08 -2.66
N ARG A 393 -69.74 30.37 -2.31
CA ARG A 393 -68.54 31.08 -1.85
C ARG A 393 -68.02 30.55 -0.51
N LEU A 394 -68.91 30.28 0.44
CA LEU A 394 -68.57 29.68 1.73
C LEU A 394 -68.10 28.23 1.58
N ALA A 395 -68.73 27.45 0.71
CA ALA A 395 -68.35 26.07 0.43
C ALA A 395 -67.00 25.98 -0.30
N THR A 396 -66.76 26.86 -1.28
CA THR A 396 -65.48 26.95 -1.97
C THR A 396 -64.38 27.47 -1.05
N TRP A 397 -64.64 28.49 -0.24
CA TRP A 397 -63.71 28.95 0.80
C TRP A 397 -63.42 27.85 1.83
N GLY A 398 -64.44 27.19 2.37
CA GLY A 398 -64.27 26.09 3.33
C GLY A 398 -63.53 24.90 2.74
N ALA A 399 -63.80 24.55 1.48
CA ALA A 399 -63.05 23.51 0.77
C ALA A 399 -61.59 23.91 0.54
N GLN A 400 -61.32 25.18 0.23
CA GLN A 400 -59.97 25.70 0.02
C GLN A 400 -59.18 25.74 1.33
N VAL A 401 -59.77 26.19 2.44
CA VAL A 401 -59.14 26.14 3.77
C VAL A 401 -58.83 24.70 4.18
N VAL A 402 -59.75 23.76 3.98
CA VAL A 402 -59.53 22.33 4.29
C VAL A 402 -58.46 21.71 3.38
N TRP A 403 -58.38 22.16 2.12
CA TRP A 403 -57.40 21.69 1.16
C TRP A 403 -55.98 22.23 1.45
N ASP A 404 -55.88 23.47 1.92
CA ASP A 404 -54.60 24.12 2.22
C ASP A 404 -54.10 23.82 3.65
N ALA A 405 -54.99 23.46 4.58
CA ALA A 405 -54.64 23.17 5.98
C ALA A 405 -53.51 22.13 6.15
N PRO A 406 -53.44 21.01 5.40
CA PRO A 406 -52.31 20.08 5.50
C PRO A 406 -50.97 20.71 5.13
N VAL A 407 -50.95 21.61 4.14
CA VAL A 407 -49.75 22.32 3.70
C VAL A 407 -49.30 23.34 4.76
N TYR A 408 -50.25 24.07 5.36
CA TYR A 408 -49.95 24.97 6.49
C TYR A 408 -49.43 24.23 7.71
N VAL A 409 -50.06 23.12 8.10
CA VAL A 409 -49.62 22.29 9.23
C VAL A 409 -48.25 21.68 8.95
N TYR A 410 -47.97 21.29 7.71
CA TYR A 410 -46.66 20.80 7.30
C TYR A 410 -45.58 21.88 7.44
N HIS A 411 -45.81 23.10 6.94
CA HIS A 411 -44.84 24.19 7.09
C HIS A 411 -44.70 24.70 8.53
N TYR A 412 -45.72 24.56 9.37
CA TYR A 412 -45.66 24.89 10.80
C TYR A 412 -44.86 23.86 11.59
N LEU A 413 -45.02 22.57 11.29
CA LEU A 413 -44.25 21.50 11.93
C LEU A 413 -42.82 21.38 11.37
N PHE A 414 -42.60 21.80 10.13
CA PHE A 414 -41.32 21.76 9.42
C PHE A 414 -41.01 23.12 8.78
N PRO A 415 -40.59 24.12 9.57
CA PRO A 415 -40.22 25.42 9.04
C PRO A 415 -39.01 25.31 8.10
N THR A 416 -39.03 26.09 7.02
CA THR A 416 -37.89 26.19 6.10
C THR A 416 -36.76 26.92 6.78
N LEU A 417 -35.68 26.21 7.09
CA LEU A 417 -34.48 26.78 7.71
C LEU A 417 -33.69 27.56 6.65
N ASP A 418 -33.40 28.83 6.94
CA ASP A 418 -32.56 29.65 6.07
C ASP A 418 -31.07 29.31 6.27
N ASN A 419 -30.39 28.98 5.18
CA ASN A 419 -28.96 28.65 5.19
C ASN A 419 -28.04 29.88 5.30
N GLU A 420 -28.60 31.09 5.22
CA GLU A 420 -27.85 32.35 5.30
C GLU A 420 -27.40 32.68 6.73
N VAL A 421 -28.10 32.15 7.74
CA VAL A 421 -27.82 32.45 9.15
C VAL A 421 -26.74 31.51 9.66
N LYS A 422 -25.52 32.03 9.85
CA LYS A 422 -24.38 31.28 10.39
C LYS A 422 -23.77 31.98 11.59
N LEU A 423 -23.35 31.20 12.59
CA LEU A 423 -22.59 31.73 13.73
C LEU A 423 -21.11 31.89 13.34
N PRO A 424 -20.48 33.05 13.62
CA PRO A 424 -19.06 33.30 13.29
C PRO A 424 -18.13 32.36 14.06
N THR A 425 -18.50 31.98 15.28
CA THR A 425 -17.79 30.99 16.10
C THR A 425 -17.79 29.60 15.45
N ALA A 426 -18.95 29.13 15.00
CA ALA A 426 -19.08 27.85 14.33
C ALA A 426 -18.33 27.81 12.99
N GLU A 427 -18.39 28.89 12.21
CA GLU A 427 -17.66 28.98 10.94
C GLU A 427 -16.15 29.01 11.14
N SER A 428 -15.65 29.78 12.10
CA SER A 428 -14.21 29.80 12.43
C SER A 428 -13.72 28.46 12.99
N LEU A 429 -14.48 27.77 13.85
CA LEU A 429 -14.14 26.42 14.32
C LEU A 429 -14.10 25.38 13.18
N ARG A 430 -14.95 25.50 12.15
CA ARG A 430 -14.86 24.66 10.94
C ARG A 430 -13.53 24.91 10.20
N THR A 431 -13.08 26.16 10.10
CA THR A 431 -11.80 26.46 9.46
C THR A 431 -10.61 25.92 10.25
N VAL A 432 -10.64 26.04 11.59
CA VAL A 432 -9.62 25.48 12.49
C VAL A 432 -9.54 23.97 12.37
N LEU A 433 -10.69 23.29 12.36
CA LEU A 433 -10.75 21.84 12.21
C LEU A 433 -10.21 21.41 10.83
N HIS A 434 -10.55 22.12 9.76
CA HIS A 434 -10.02 21.82 8.43
C HIS A 434 -8.50 22.01 8.34
N GLU A 435 -7.94 23.04 9.00
CA GLU A 435 -6.49 23.22 9.11
C GLU A 435 -5.82 22.01 9.78
N ILE A 436 -6.32 21.60 10.95
CA ILE A 436 -5.83 20.44 11.72
C ILE A 436 -5.95 19.14 10.90
N GLU A 437 -7.08 18.91 10.23
CA GLU A 437 -7.27 17.73 9.38
C GLU A 437 -6.29 17.70 8.21
N SER A 438 -6.02 18.86 7.60
CA SER A 438 -5.05 18.98 6.52
C SER A 438 -3.63 18.66 6.98
N ASP A 439 -3.26 19.05 8.20
CA ASP A 439 -1.94 18.80 8.76
C ASP A 439 -1.78 17.35 9.21
N ILE A 440 -2.82 16.74 9.79
CA ILE A 440 -2.86 15.29 10.04
C ILE A 440 -2.67 14.53 8.72
N ALA A 441 -3.40 14.89 7.67
CA ALA A 441 -3.29 14.22 6.38
C ALA A 441 -1.89 14.35 5.76
N LYS A 442 -1.24 15.51 5.90
CA LYS A 442 0.15 15.70 5.46
C LYS A 442 1.12 14.82 6.27
N LEU A 443 1.02 14.82 7.59
CA LEU A 443 1.89 14.03 8.46
C LEU A 443 1.69 12.51 8.27
N GLU A 444 0.45 12.06 8.09
CA GLU A 444 0.15 10.66 7.77
C GLU A 444 0.75 10.26 6.42
N LYS A 445 0.65 11.13 5.41
CA LYS A 445 1.28 10.90 4.10
C LYS A 445 2.81 10.83 4.21
N ASP A 446 3.43 11.84 4.81
CA ASP A 446 4.88 11.88 5.02
C ASP A 446 5.38 10.69 5.86
N GLY A 447 4.56 10.26 6.82
CA GLY A 447 4.86 9.11 7.65
C GLY A 447 4.78 7.79 6.91
N ASN A 448 3.78 7.61 6.05
CA ASN A 448 3.68 6.44 5.19
C ASN A 448 4.87 6.38 4.22
N GLU A 449 5.23 7.49 3.58
CA GLU A 449 6.38 7.55 2.67
C GLU A 449 7.70 7.17 3.36
N LYS A 450 7.95 7.70 4.57
CA LYS A 450 9.14 7.34 5.36
C LYS A 450 9.11 5.90 5.84
N ARG A 451 7.94 5.38 6.23
CA ARG A 451 7.76 3.99 6.65
C ARG A 451 8.04 3.02 5.52
N GLU A 452 7.51 3.27 4.32
CA GLU A 452 7.80 2.48 3.12
C GLU A 452 9.31 2.46 2.82
N MET A 453 9.97 3.61 2.93
CA MET A 453 11.43 3.68 2.76
C MET A 453 12.20 2.90 3.83
N ALA A 454 11.72 2.85 5.07
CA ALA A 454 12.36 2.13 6.18
C ALA A 454 12.09 0.62 6.17
N GLU A 455 10.94 0.20 5.63
CA GLU A 455 10.49 -1.18 5.50
C GLU A 455 11.08 -1.88 4.26
N MET A 456 11.51 -1.11 3.26
CA MET A 456 12.17 -1.63 2.08
C MET A 456 13.39 -2.50 2.44
N ASP A 457 13.48 -3.64 1.77
CA ASP A 457 14.53 -4.64 1.97
C ASP A 457 15.82 -4.24 1.24
N TYR A 458 16.74 -3.58 1.95
CA TYR A 458 18.06 -3.20 1.45
C TYR A 458 19.11 -4.32 1.57
N GLY A 459 18.69 -5.56 1.80
CA GLY A 459 19.56 -6.71 2.00
C GLY A 459 20.24 -6.73 3.38
N PRO A 460 21.25 -7.61 3.57
CA PRO A 460 21.89 -7.81 4.87
C PRO A 460 22.58 -6.54 5.37
N ASP A 461 22.36 -6.24 6.65
CA ASP A 461 22.82 -5.02 7.34
C ASP A 461 22.32 -3.71 6.71
N ARG A 462 21.32 -3.77 5.83
CA ARG A 462 20.87 -2.66 4.97
C ARG A 462 22.00 -2.03 4.17
N ALA A 463 23.09 -2.77 3.93
CA ALA A 463 24.32 -2.23 3.36
C ALA A 463 24.09 -1.56 2.00
N TYR A 464 23.27 -2.17 1.15
CA TYR A 464 23.01 -1.66 -0.20
C TYR A 464 22.23 -0.34 -0.22
N PHE A 465 21.70 0.13 0.92
CA PHE A 465 21.11 1.47 1.03
C PHE A 465 22.06 2.57 0.53
N ALA A 466 23.39 2.42 0.73
CA ALA A 466 24.35 3.41 0.25
C ALA A 466 24.40 3.52 -1.29
N LEU A 467 24.09 2.45 -2.04
CA LEU A 467 23.97 2.49 -3.51
C LEU A 467 22.75 3.28 -3.98
N LYS A 468 21.72 3.45 -3.14
CA LYS A 468 20.52 4.22 -3.52
C LYS A 468 20.85 5.69 -3.80
N LYS A 469 21.87 6.24 -3.14
CA LYS A 469 22.24 7.66 -3.24
C LYS A 469 22.83 8.02 -4.61
N ASN A 470 23.59 7.11 -5.23
CA ASN A 470 24.37 7.38 -6.43
C ASN A 470 24.01 6.40 -7.54
N CYS A 471 23.73 6.93 -8.74
CA CYS A 471 23.57 6.10 -9.92
C CYS A 471 24.94 5.83 -10.57
N ILE A 472 25.17 4.59 -11.00
CA ILE A 472 26.38 4.16 -11.70
C ILE A 472 26.11 4.23 -13.19
N GLU A 473 26.99 4.89 -13.93
CA GLU A 473 26.88 5.05 -15.38
C GLU A 473 28.11 4.48 -16.08
N LYS A 474 27.90 3.69 -17.13
CA LYS A 474 28.98 3.17 -17.98
C LYS A 474 28.52 3.04 -19.42
N ARG A 475 29.39 3.44 -20.35
CA ARG A 475 29.20 3.16 -21.76
C ARG A 475 29.72 1.76 -22.08
N VAL A 476 28.83 0.89 -22.55
CA VAL A 476 29.16 -0.48 -22.98
C VAL A 476 28.75 -0.59 -24.44
N GLU A 477 29.71 -0.94 -25.29
CA GLU A 477 29.58 -0.89 -26.74
C GLU A 477 29.12 0.50 -27.23
N LYS A 478 27.92 0.59 -27.82
CA LYS A 478 27.35 1.82 -28.38
C LYS A 478 26.44 2.58 -27.42
N TYR A 479 25.95 1.94 -26.36
CA TYR A 479 24.92 2.50 -25.48
C TYR A 479 25.48 2.94 -24.12
N GLN A 480 24.87 3.96 -23.51
CA GLN A 480 25.14 4.36 -22.15
C GLN A 480 24.13 3.73 -21.20
N TYR A 481 24.61 2.87 -20.31
CA TYR A 481 23.79 2.26 -19.28
C TYR A 481 23.87 3.07 -18.00
N LYS A 482 22.71 3.30 -17.39
CA LYS A 482 22.56 3.98 -16.10
C LYS A 482 21.81 3.07 -15.13
N PHE A 483 22.48 2.70 -14.06
CA PHE A 483 21.94 1.86 -12.99
C PHE A 483 21.75 2.69 -11.72
N CYS A 484 20.50 2.78 -11.24
CA CYS A 484 20.17 3.39 -9.95
C CYS A 484 19.57 2.32 -9.03
N ALA A 485 20.28 1.94 -7.96
CA ALA A 485 19.85 0.89 -7.05
C ALA A 485 18.50 1.22 -6.37
N PHE A 486 17.60 0.23 -6.28
CA PHE A 486 16.23 0.38 -5.76
C PHE A 486 15.34 1.38 -6.51
N GLY A 487 15.81 1.90 -7.65
CA GLY A 487 15.11 2.83 -8.51
C GLY A 487 14.80 2.18 -9.86
N GLU A 488 15.51 2.62 -10.89
CA GLU A 488 15.33 2.16 -12.26
C GLU A 488 16.66 2.00 -13.00
N VAL A 489 16.66 1.15 -14.02
CA VAL A 489 17.77 0.91 -14.93
C VAL A 489 17.40 1.43 -16.31
N LYS A 490 18.30 2.18 -16.93
CA LYS A 490 18.10 2.79 -18.25
C LYS A 490 19.24 2.44 -19.20
N GLN A 491 18.87 2.34 -20.47
CA GLN A 491 19.76 2.31 -21.63
C GLN A 491 19.47 3.58 -22.43
N ASP A 492 20.41 4.53 -22.40
CA ASP A 492 20.21 5.90 -22.89
C ASP A 492 18.91 6.53 -22.32
N GLN A 493 17.87 6.63 -23.15
CA GLN A 493 16.54 7.12 -22.76
C GLN A 493 15.52 6.02 -22.50
N THR A 494 15.81 4.78 -22.94
CA THR A 494 14.90 3.63 -22.79
C THR A 494 15.00 3.04 -21.40
N LYS A 495 13.86 2.84 -20.75
CA LYS A 495 13.78 2.19 -19.44
C LYS A 495 13.84 0.68 -19.60
N LEU A 496 14.85 0.06 -18.99
CA LEU A 496 14.97 -1.39 -18.97
C LEU A 496 14.15 -2.03 -17.86
N GLY A 497 14.01 -1.36 -16.71
CA GLY A 497 13.20 -1.87 -15.61
C GLY A 497 13.17 -0.96 -14.37
N LYS A 498 12.20 -1.18 -13.51
CA LYS A 498 12.07 -0.64 -12.14
C LYS A 498 12.35 -1.76 -11.14
N TRP A 499 12.89 -1.41 -9.97
CA TRP A 499 13.14 -2.36 -8.89
C TRP A 499 11.88 -3.19 -8.56
N ASP A 500 12.03 -4.51 -8.62
CA ASP A 500 10.96 -5.48 -8.39
C ASP A 500 11.21 -6.31 -7.12
N GLY A 501 12.47 -6.61 -6.81
CA GLY A 501 12.87 -7.30 -5.59
C GLY A 501 14.18 -8.08 -5.71
N TRP A 502 14.53 -8.80 -4.65
CA TRP A 502 15.65 -9.73 -4.65
C TRP A 502 15.29 -11.04 -5.34
N TYR A 503 16.26 -11.65 -6.00
CA TYR A 503 16.07 -12.95 -6.64
C TYR A 503 15.76 -14.05 -5.60
N GLY A 504 14.81 -14.94 -5.90
CA GLY A 504 14.37 -16.01 -5.01
C GLY A 504 13.30 -15.61 -3.97
N LYS A 505 12.93 -14.33 -3.88
CA LYS A 505 11.78 -13.87 -3.08
C LYS A 505 10.49 -14.07 -3.91
N GLU A 506 9.83 -15.20 -3.69
CA GLU A 506 8.58 -15.63 -4.35
C GLU A 506 8.63 -15.64 -5.89
N ASP A 507 9.47 -16.49 -6.47
CA ASP A 507 9.22 -16.95 -7.84
C ASP A 507 8.04 -17.91 -7.80
N LYS A 508 6.89 -17.48 -8.33
CA LYS A 508 5.70 -18.32 -8.55
C LYS A 508 6.07 -19.46 -9.52
N GLY A 509 6.64 -20.55 -9.01
CA GLY A 509 6.95 -21.75 -9.80
C GLY A 509 8.26 -22.49 -9.52
N LEU A 510 9.13 -22.06 -8.60
CA LEU A 510 10.36 -22.79 -8.24
C LEU A 510 10.27 -23.42 -6.85
N PRO A 511 10.83 -24.63 -6.59
CA PRO A 511 10.79 -25.25 -5.27
C PRO A 511 11.54 -24.36 -4.28
N SER A 512 10.80 -23.83 -3.31
CA SER A 512 11.27 -22.91 -2.29
C SER A 512 12.38 -23.54 -1.45
N SER A 513 13.65 -23.30 -1.79
CA SER A 513 14.74 -23.42 -0.81
C SER A 513 14.66 -22.32 0.25
N GLY A 514 13.73 -21.35 0.10
CA GLY A 514 13.47 -20.27 1.06
C GLY A 514 14.63 -19.28 1.23
N LYS A 515 15.76 -19.49 0.54
CA LYS A 515 16.96 -18.67 0.66
C LYS A 515 16.92 -17.56 -0.40
N VAL A 516 16.84 -16.31 0.07
CA VAL A 516 16.90 -15.12 -0.77
C VAL A 516 18.35 -14.83 -1.13
N ASP A 517 18.62 -14.64 -2.42
CA ASP A 517 19.96 -14.36 -2.92
C ASP A 517 20.22 -12.85 -3.01
N TYR A 518 20.85 -12.29 -1.98
CA TYR A 518 21.20 -10.86 -1.90
C TYR A 518 22.37 -10.42 -2.82
N THR A 519 22.81 -11.29 -3.72
CA THR A 519 23.75 -10.99 -4.80
C THR A 519 23.03 -10.74 -6.12
N ARG A 520 21.72 -11.01 -6.20
CA ARG A 520 20.94 -10.91 -7.44
C ARG A 520 19.71 -10.04 -7.27
N MET A 521 19.65 -8.98 -8.07
CA MET A 521 18.66 -7.93 -8.04
C MET A 521 17.76 -8.01 -9.28
N ARG A 522 16.44 -8.02 -9.11
CA ARG A 522 15.47 -8.09 -10.22
C ARG A 522 14.87 -6.72 -10.52
N TYR A 523 14.92 -6.32 -11.78
CA TYR A 523 14.25 -5.14 -12.30
C TYR A 523 13.25 -5.55 -13.38
N SER A 524 11.98 -5.21 -13.18
CA SER A 524 10.87 -5.59 -14.05
C SER A 524 10.13 -4.33 -14.54
N GLN A 525 9.06 -4.49 -15.34
CA GLN A 525 8.21 -3.38 -15.77
C GLN A 525 8.96 -2.26 -16.52
N GLY A 526 9.92 -2.63 -17.37
CA GLY A 526 10.56 -1.70 -18.31
C GLY A 526 9.64 -1.31 -19.47
N ASP A 527 10.19 -0.50 -20.38
CA ASP A 527 9.49 -0.08 -21.60
C ASP A 527 9.15 -1.28 -22.47
N LYS A 528 7.97 -1.22 -23.11
CA LYS A 528 7.49 -2.30 -23.97
C LYS A 528 8.45 -2.50 -25.15
N CYS A 529 8.89 -3.74 -25.32
CA CYS A 529 9.70 -4.15 -26.45
C CYS A 529 8.83 -4.34 -27.70
N TYR A 530 9.37 -4.05 -28.88
CA TYR A 530 8.69 -4.39 -30.12
C TYR A 530 8.67 -5.91 -30.31
N ASN A 531 7.49 -6.51 -30.45
CA ASN A 531 7.29 -7.97 -30.54
C ASN A 531 7.91 -8.79 -29.37
N GLY A 532 8.08 -8.17 -28.21
CA GLY A 532 8.65 -8.83 -27.04
C GLY A 532 7.90 -8.51 -25.74
N PRO A 533 8.33 -9.13 -24.62
CA PRO A 533 7.81 -8.77 -23.31
C PRO A 533 8.19 -7.32 -22.94
N LYS A 534 7.67 -6.84 -21.81
CA LYS A 534 8.26 -5.63 -21.20
C LYS A 534 9.71 -5.92 -20.86
N ARG A 535 10.60 -4.95 -21.09
CA ARG A 535 12.02 -5.11 -20.77
C ARG A 535 12.19 -5.46 -19.29
N SER A 536 13.18 -6.29 -19.01
CA SER A 536 13.58 -6.69 -17.65
C SER A 536 15.09 -6.86 -17.57
N VAL A 537 15.65 -6.62 -16.38
CA VAL A 537 17.09 -6.78 -16.11
C VAL A 537 17.28 -7.64 -14.86
N LEU A 538 18.12 -8.66 -14.96
CA LEU A 538 18.67 -9.37 -13.82
C LEU A 538 20.09 -8.85 -13.55
N LEU A 539 20.31 -8.32 -12.36
CA LEU A 539 21.57 -7.70 -11.99
C LEU A 539 22.32 -8.56 -10.98
N HIS A 540 23.59 -8.84 -11.28
CA HIS A 540 24.51 -9.62 -10.47
C HIS A 540 25.50 -8.68 -9.77
N LEU A 541 25.50 -8.70 -8.45
CA LEU A 541 26.40 -7.92 -7.62
C LEU A 541 27.65 -8.75 -7.29
N GLU A 542 28.80 -8.23 -7.69
CA GLU A 542 30.11 -8.78 -7.39
C GLU A 542 30.85 -7.91 -6.36
N CYS A 543 31.61 -8.55 -5.48
CA CYS A 543 32.49 -7.83 -4.58
C CYS A 543 33.63 -7.15 -5.36
N GLY A 544 33.82 -5.86 -5.12
CA GLY A 544 34.88 -5.06 -5.75
C GLY A 544 35.34 -3.90 -4.88
N GLU A 545 36.37 -3.17 -5.31
CA GLU A 545 36.87 -2.00 -4.57
C GLU A 545 35.97 -0.76 -4.75
N ARG A 546 35.34 -0.64 -5.92
CA ARG A 546 34.58 0.52 -6.39
C ARG A 546 33.28 0.09 -7.06
N ASP A 547 32.34 1.01 -7.09
CA ASP A 547 31.06 0.85 -7.75
C ASP A 547 31.20 1.06 -9.26
N GLU A 548 31.09 -0.01 -10.05
CA GLU A 548 31.17 0.04 -11.51
C GLU A 548 30.35 -1.06 -12.19
N ILE A 549 29.81 -0.77 -13.37
CA ILE A 549 29.22 -1.81 -14.24
C ILE A 549 30.37 -2.57 -14.91
N LEU A 550 30.33 -3.90 -14.96
CA LEU A 550 31.33 -4.71 -15.66
C LEU A 550 30.90 -4.98 -17.09
N SER A 551 29.82 -5.74 -17.24
CA SER A 551 29.24 -6.16 -18.51
C SER A 551 27.71 -6.00 -18.48
N VAL A 552 27.15 -5.89 -19.67
CA VAL A 552 25.71 -5.91 -19.92
C VAL A 552 25.48 -6.80 -21.12
N ASP A 553 24.77 -7.90 -20.91
CA ASP A 553 24.53 -8.93 -21.91
C ASP A 553 23.02 -9.07 -22.14
N GLU A 554 22.59 -9.27 -23.39
CA GLU A 554 21.18 -9.49 -23.75
C GLU A 554 21.00 -10.96 -24.20
N PRO A 555 20.86 -11.91 -23.27
CA PRO A 555 20.76 -13.34 -23.61
C PRO A 555 19.48 -13.68 -24.39
N SER A 556 18.41 -12.90 -24.23
CA SER A 556 17.18 -13.04 -25.03
C SER A 556 16.54 -11.68 -25.26
N THR A 557 15.69 -11.58 -26.29
CA THR A 557 15.08 -10.31 -26.71
C THR A 557 14.43 -9.59 -25.54
N CYS A 558 14.94 -8.40 -25.22
CA CYS A 558 14.46 -7.52 -24.16
C CYS A 558 14.59 -8.08 -22.73
N VAL A 559 15.42 -9.10 -22.52
CA VAL A 559 15.86 -9.57 -21.22
C VAL A 559 17.37 -9.38 -21.11
N TYR A 560 17.79 -8.58 -20.14
CA TYR A 560 19.18 -8.21 -19.95
C TYR A 560 19.73 -8.85 -18.68
N GLU A 561 21.01 -9.20 -18.71
CA GLU A 561 21.82 -9.55 -17.54
C GLU A 561 22.93 -8.50 -17.39
N MET A 562 23.12 -8.00 -16.17
CA MET A 562 24.11 -6.96 -15.88
C MET A 562 24.97 -7.37 -14.70
N ALA A 563 26.29 -7.35 -14.85
CA ALA A 563 27.22 -7.56 -13.75
C ALA A 563 27.72 -6.21 -13.22
N VAL A 564 27.61 -5.98 -11.92
CA VAL A 564 28.02 -4.74 -11.25
C VAL A 564 28.94 -5.07 -10.08
N ARG A 565 30.10 -4.43 -10.01
CA ARG A 565 30.97 -4.48 -8.84
C ARG A 565 30.58 -3.43 -7.82
N SER A 566 30.62 -3.81 -6.55
CA SER A 566 30.46 -2.89 -5.44
C SER A 566 31.22 -3.39 -4.20
N PRO A 567 31.86 -2.53 -3.41
CA PRO A 567 32.39 -2.89 -2.10
C PRO A 567 31.30 -3.39 -1.15
N LEU A 568 30.05 -2.96 -1.35
CA LEU A 568 28.94 -3.38 -0.51
C LEU A 568 28.58 -4.84 -0.74
N ALA A 569 28.94 -5.47 -1.86
CA ALA A 569 28.72 -6.90 -2.09
C ALA A 569 29.76 -7.79 -1.37
N CYS A 570 30.82 -7.21 -0.79
CA CYS A 570 31.84 -7.93 -0.05
C CYS A 570 31.33 -8.30 1.36
N THR A 571 30.66 -9.44 1.50
CA THR A 571 30.22 -9.96 2.81
C THR A 571 31.34 -10.70 3.54
N ALA A 572 31.13 -11.00 4.82
CA ALA A 572 32.08 -11.80 5.60
C ALA A 572 32.30 -13.20 4.98
N GLU A 573 31.26 -13.80 4.40
CA GLU A 573 31.34 -15.08 3.68
C GLU A 573 32.24 -14.98 2.44
N VAL A 574 32.11 -13.91 1.65
CA VAL A 574 32.94 -13.69 0.46
C VAL A 574 34.40 -13.46 0.85
N TYR A 575 34.65 -12.74 1.94
CA TYR A 575 36.01 -12.53 2.46
C TYR A 575 36.64 -13.84 2.97
N ALA A 576 35.90 -14.64 3.74
CA ALA A 576 36.36 -15.94 4.22
C ALA A 576 36.69 -16.88 3.05
N LYS A 577 35.81 -16.96 2.04
CA LYS A 577 36.05 -17.76 0.83
C LYS A 577 37.33 -17.33 0.09
N ALA A 578 37.56 -16.03 -0.06
CA ALA A 578 38.78 -15.53 -0.69
C ALA A 578 40.05 -15.89 0.11
N GLN A 579 39.97 -15.91 1.45
CA GLN A 579 41.07 -16.37 2.30
C GLN A 579 41.33 -17.87 2.15
N GLU A 580 40.27 -18.67 2.09
CA GLU A 580 40.35 -20.11 1.84
C GLU A 580 40.96 -20.43 0.47
N ASP A 581 40.57 -19.69 -0.57
CA ASP A 581 41.13 -19.84 -1.92
C ASP A 581 42.65 -19.59 -1.94
N VAL A 582 43.13 -18.52 -1.27
CA VAL A 582 44.57 -18.24 -1.15
C VAL A 582 45.28 -19.32 -0.33
N ALA A 583 44.68 -19.75 0.80
CA ALA A 583 45.22 -20.83 1.63
C ALA A 583 45.25 -22.18 0.90
N PHE A 584 44.33 -22.41 -0.04
CA PHE A 584 44.32 -23.58 -0.91
C PHE A 584 45.49 -23.57 -1.88
N TRP A 585 45.68 -22.48 -2.63
CA TRP A 585 46.76 -22.38 -3.60
C TRP A 585 48.16 -22.35 -2.97
N THR A 586 48.33 -21.69 -1.82
CA THR A 586 49.60 -21.70 -1.08
C THR A 586 49.96 -23.09 -0.55
N ARG A 587 48.99 -23.89 -0.07
CA ARG A 587 49.25 -25.29 0.31
C ARG A 587 49.66 -26.14 -0.88
N LYS A 588 49.04 -25.96 -2.04
CA LYS A 588 49.35 -26.68 -3.28
C LYS A 588 50.72 -26.34 -3.87
N GLN A 589 51.26 -25.15 -3.60
CA GLN A 589 52.63 -24.77 -4.00
C GLN A 589 53.72 -25.34 -3.09
N LEU A 590 53.38 -25.68 -1.83
CA LEU A 590 54.34 -26.22 -0.86
C LEU A 590 54.47 -27.76 -0.95
N GLN A 591 53.55 -28.42 -1.65
CA GLN A 591 53.57 -29.86 -1.96
C GLN A 591 54.22 -30.08 -3.31
#